data_AF-A0A496JAY4-F1
#
_entry.id   AF-A0A496JAY4-F1
#
_cell.length_a   1.000
_cell.length_b   1.000
_cell.length_c   1.000
_cell.angle_alpha   90.00
_cell.angle_beta   90.00
_cell.angle_gamma   90.00
#
_symmetry.space_group_name_H-M   'P 1'
#
loop_
_entity.id
_entity.type
_entity.pdbx_description
1 polymer ?
#
loop_
_entity_poly.entity_id
_entity_poly.type
_entity_poly.pdbx_seq_one_letter_code
_entity_poly.pdbx_strand_id
1 'polypeptide(L)'
;SQRQLFNLMNKKEQEIEKLKRDRAYLEKKMAKELEKKDKGFTIKLEELNKILQEINKRANDCCFGHETPNIQTQQAMREADNKETDLFVEDFSSYSNERKKALGVEAQP
;
A
#
# COMPACT_ATOMS: atom_id res chain seq x y z
N SER A 1 67.13 8.44 -33.67
CA SER A 1 66.83 8.80 -32.27
C SER A 1 65.77 9.91 -32.16
N GLN A 2 66.02 11.19 -32.49
CA GLN A 2 65.04 12.29 -32.32
C GLN A 2 63.73 12.19 -33.14
N ARG A 3 63.78 11.83 -34.43
CA ARG A 3 62.57 11.68 -35.27
C ARG A 3 61.61 10.60 -34.76
N GLN A 4 62.15 9.51 -34.22
CA GLN A 4 61.36 8.44 -33.62
C GLN A 4 60.63 8.92 -32.36
N LEU A 5 61.32 9.72 -31.54
CA LEU A 5 60.74 10.34 -30.35
C LEU A 5 59.59 11.28 -30.71
N PHE A 6 59.78 12.13 -31.72
CA PHE A 6 58.74 13.04 -32.21
C PHE A 6 57.50 12.31 -32.73
N ASN A 7 57.68 11.26 -33.53
CA ASN A 7 56.56 10.46 -34.03
C ASN A 7 55.78 9.79 -32.89
N LEU A 8 56.48 9.31 -31.86
CA LEU A 8 55.85 8.72 -30.69
C LEU A 8 55.06 9.76 -29.90
N MET A 9 55.63 10.95 -29.66
CA MET A 9 54.95 12.05 -28.98
C MET A 9 53.67 12.47 -29.72
N ASN A 10 53.76 12.69 -31.04
CA ASN A 10 52.61 13.06 -31.85
C ASN A 10 51.50 12.00 -31.81
N LYS A 11 51.85 10.71 -31.87
CA LYS A 11 50.87 9.62 -31.73
C LYS A 11 50.20 9.65 -30.35
N LYS A 12 50.97 9.88 -29.28
CA LYS A 12 50.43 9.97 -27.92
C LYS A 12 49.53 11.19 -27.73
N GLU A 13 49.86 12.31 -28.35
CA GLU A 13 49.05 13.52 -28.32
C GLU A 13 47.69 13.32 -29.02
N GLN A 14 47.68 12.63 -30.16
CA GLN A 14 46.44 12.24 -30.84
C GLN A 14 45.58 11.27 -30.00
N GLU A 15 46.20 10.30 -29.31
CA GLU A 15 45.50 9.40 -28.38
C GLU A 15 44.87 10.20 -27.23
N ILE A 16 45.59 11.16 -26.64
CA ILE A 16 45.09 12.02 -25.57
C ILE A 16 43.90 12.86 -26.06
N GLU A 17 43.97 13.46 -27.24
CA GLU A 17 42.87 14.25 -27.80
C GLU A 17 41.63 13.41 -28.13
N LYS A 18 41.82 12.14 -28.52
CA LYS A 18 40.70 11.20 -28.67
C LYS A 18 40.06 10.92 -27.30
N LEU A 19 40.85 10.61 -26.28
CA LEU A 19 40.35 10.32 -24.93
C LEU A 19 39.62 11.51 -24.32
N LYS A 20 40.08 12.75 -24.54
CA LYS A 20 39.38 13.96 -24.10
C LYS A 20 37.99 14.08 -24.72
N ARG A 21 37.87 13.82 -26.03
CA ARG A 21 36.58 13.85 -26.74
C ARG A 21 35.63 12.76 -26.25
N ASP A 22 36.13 11.54 -26.07
CA ASP A 22 35.34 10.42 -25.56
C ASP A 22 34.85 10.70 -24.14
N ARG A 23 35.71 11.26 -23.27
CA ARG A 23 35.34 11.70 -21.93
C ARG A 23 34.22 12.74 -21.96
N ALA A 24 34.36 13.80 -22.74
CA ALA A 24 33.35 14.87 -22.83
C ALA A 24 31.99 14.34 -23.35
N TYR A 25 32.03 13.41 -24.31
CA TYR A 25 30.83 12.73 -24.80
C TYR A 25 30.15 11.91 -23.69
N LEU A 26 30.92 11.14 -22.93
CA LEU A 26 30.40 10.33 -21.82
C LEU A 26 29.82 11.21 -20.70
N GLU A 27 30.50 12.29 -20.31
CA GLU A 27 30.00 13.26 -19.32
C GLU A 27 28.64 13.83 -19.75
N LYS A 28 28.51 14.26 -21.02
CA LYS A 28 27.25 14.76 -21.57
C LYS A 28 26.15 13.70 -21.59
N LYS A 29 26.49 12.45 -21.92
CA LYS A 29 25.53 11.32 -21.93
C LYS A 29 25.05 11.00 -20.52
N MET A 30 25.95 10.95 -19.54
CA MET A 30 25.61 10.70 -18.14
C MET A 30 24.72 11.80 -17.57
N ALA A 31 25.02 13.08 -17.85
CA ALA A 31 24.18 14.20 -17.40
C ALA A 31 22.73 14.08 -17.90
N LYS A 32 22.53 13.74 -19.18
CA LYS A 32 21.19 13.54 -19.75
C LYS A 32 20.44 12.37 -19.14
N GLU A 33 21.13 11.26 -18.86
CA GLU A 33 20.50 10.09 -18.23
C GLU A 33 20.12 10.37 -16.77
N LEU A 34 20.93 11.13 -16.04
CA LEU A 34 20.61 11.60 -14.69
C LEU A 34 19.39 12.54 -14.70
N GLU A 35 19.33 13.50 -15.62
CA GLU A 35 18.20 14.43 -15.74
C GLU A 35 16.87 13.69 -16.01
N LYS A 36 16.88 12.68 -16.88
CA LYS A 36 15.68 11.85 -17.14
C LYS A 36 15.23 11.09 -15.89
N LYS A 37 16.18 10.50 -15.16
CA LYS A 37 15.88 9.76 -13.92
C LYS A 37 15.32 10.69 -12.85
N ASP A 38 15.94 11.85 -12.67
CA ASP A 38 15.50 12.87 -11.72
C ASP A 38 14.05 13.31 -11.98
N LYS A 39 13.73 13.67 -13.23
CA LYS A 39 12.35 13.97 -13.66
C LYS A 39 11.38 12.81 -13.37
N GLY A 40 11.81 11.58 -13.63
CA GLY A 40 11.01 10.38 -13.34
C GLY A 40 10.76 10.17 -11.84
N PHE A 41 11.71 10.51 -10.97
CA PHE A 41 11.52 10.48 -9.52
C PHE A 41 10.58 11.58 -9.05
N THR A 42 10.69 12.81 -9.59
CA THR A 42 9.80 13.92 -9.24
C THR A 42 8.35 13.58 -9.53
N ILE A 43 8.04 13.02 -10.71
CA ILE A 43 6.67 12.61 -11.06
C ILE A 43 6.14 11.55 -10.09
N LYS A 44 6.93 10.52 -9.79
CA LYS A 44 6.53 9.47 -8.84
C LYS A 44 6.32 10.01 -7.42
N LEU A 45 7.14 10.99 -7.01
CA LEU A 45 7.02 11.62 -5.70
C LEU A 45 5.75 12.48 -5.62
N GLU A 46 5.40 13.20 -6.69
CA GLU A 46 4.13 13.93 -6.79
C GLU A 46 2.91 12.99 -6.75
N GLU A 47 2.95 11.87 -7.49
CA GLU A 47 1.90 10.85 -7.46
C GLU A 47 1.73 10.26 -6.04
N LEU A 48 2.84 9.90 -5.39
CA LEU A 48 2.82 9.37 -4.03
C LEU A 48 2.25 10.39 -3.03
N ASN A 49 2.61 11.66 -3.18
CA ASN A 49 2.09 12.72 -2.34
C ASN A 49 0.57 12.92 -2.50
N LYS A 50 0.05 12.81 -3.74
CA LYS A 50 -1.40 12.84 -3.99
C LYS A 50 -2.11 11.67 -3.33
N ILE A 51 -1.57 10.45 -3.46
CA ILE A 51 -2.13 9.26 -2.80
C ILE A 51 -2.16 9.44 -1.28
N LEU A 52 -1.07 9.95 -0.69
CA LEU A 52 -1.01 10.23 0.74
C LEU A 52 -2.05 11.26 1.18
N GLN A 53 -2.25 12.32 0.40
CA GLN A 53 -3.30 13.31 0.66
C GLN A 53 -4.70 12.69 0.60
N GLU A 54 -4.97 11.80 -0.37
CA GLU A 54 -6.25 11.09 -0.46
C GLU A 54 -6.46 10.12 0.70
N ILE A 55 -5.42 9.40 1.13
CA ILE A 55 -5.49 8.52 2.31
C ILE A 55 -5.78 9.35 3.56
N ASN A 56 -5.05 10.45 3.76
CA ASN A 56 -5.29 11.34 4.91
C ASN A 56 -6.69 11.93 4.88
N LYS A 57 -7.18 12.34 3.70
CA LYS A 57 -8.55 12.81 3.53
C LYS A 57 -9.55 11.71 3.88
N ARG A 58 -9.39 10.50 3.35
CA ARG A 58 -10.27 9.36 3.67
C ARG A 58 -10.18 8.94 5.12
N ALA A 59 -9.02 9.02 5.78
CA ALA A 59 -8.87 8.70 7.19
C ALA A 59 -9.61 9.72 8.06
N ASN A 60 -9.56 11.00 7.69
CA ASN A 60 -10.36 12.04 8.32
C ASN A 60 -11.86 11.88 7.99
N ASP A 61 -12.20 11.48 6.76
CA ASP A 61 -13.59 11.28 6.28
C ASP A 61 -14.25 10.01 6.80
N CYS A 62 -13.49 8.94 7.02
CA CYS A 62 -13.94 7.66 7.59
C CYS A 62 -14.45 7.81 9.03
N CYS A 63 -14.27 9.00 9.62
CA CYS A 63 -14.74 9.37 10.94
C CYS A 63 -15.55 10.68 10.95
N PHE A 64 -15.92 11.25 9.79
CA PHE A 64 -16.70 12.50 9.76
C PHE A 64 -18.18 12.26 10.12
N GLY A 65 -18.50 12.50 11.39
CA GLY A 65 -19.86 12.83 11.84
C GLY A 65 -20.45 11.93 12.92
N HIS A 66 -19.84 10.77 13.18
CA HIS A 66 -20.14 10.00 14.37
C HIS A 66 -18.92 10.05 15.27
N GLU A 67 -19.08 10.61 16.48
CA GLU A 67 -18.18 10.26 17.57
C GLU A 67 -18.04 8.74 17.51
N THR A 68 -16.80 8.22 17.48
CA THR A 68 -16.61 6.79 17.77
C THR A 68 -17.40 6.54 19.04
N PRO A 69 -18.49 5.75 18.99
CA PRO A 69 -19.39 5.70 20.12
C PRO A 69 -18.54 5.28 21.31
N ASN A 70 -18.70 5.94 22.45
CA ASN A 70 -17.95 5.52 23.62
C ASN A 70 -18.26 4.03 23.89
N ILE A 71 -17.42 3.37 24.69
CA ILE A 71 -17.52 1.91 24.92
C ILE A 71 -18.93 1.49 25.36
N GLN A 72 -19.64 2.34 26.13
CA GLN A 72 -21.01 2.07 26.58
C GLN A 72 -22.00 2.11 25.42
N THR A 73 -21.91 3.10 24.54
CA THR A 73 -22.76 3.18 23.34
C THR A 73 -22.48 2.02 22.38
N GLN A 74 -21.21 1.61 22.22
CA GLN A 74 -20.88 0.42 21.43
C GLN A 74 -21.44 -0.86 22.05
N GLN A 75 -21.44 -0.96 23.38
CA GLN A 75 -22.02 -2.09 24.10
C GLN A 75 -23.55 -2.13 23.93
N ALA A 76 -24.22 -0.99 24.03
CA ALA A 76 -25.67 -0.88 23.85
C ALA A 76 -26.11 -1.24 22.42
N MET A 77 -25.31 -0.90 21.40
CA MET A 77 -25.57 -1.33 20.02
C MET A 77 -25.39 -2.84 19.87
N ARG A 78 -24.33 -3.43 20.46
CA ARG A 78 -24.15 -4.90 20.50
C ARG A 78 -25.30 -5.59 21.21
N GLU A 79 -25.80 -5.03 22.31
CA GLU A 79 -26.94 -5.57 23.06
C GLU A 79 -28.26 -5.44 22.30
N ALA A 80 -28.46 -4.36 21.53
CA ALA A 80 -29.64 -4.17 20.69
C ALA A 80 -29.65 -5.15 19.50
N ASP A 81 -28.51 -5.36 18.83
CA ASP A 81 -28.38 -6.35 17.76
C ASP A 81 -28.45 -7.79 18.30
N ASN A 82 -27.98 -8.02 19.53
CA ASN A 82 -28.18 -9.29 20.23
C ASN A 82 -29.63 -9.56 20.65
N LYS A 83 -30.51 -8.55 20.71
CA LYS A 83 -31.97 -8.79 20.93
C LYS A 83 -32.65 -9.35 19.67
N GLU A 84 -32.13 -9.08 18.48
CA GLU A 84 -32.61 -9.76 17.26
C GLU A 84 -32.13 -11.21 17.20
N THR A 85 -31.09 -11.54 17.96
CA THR A 85 -30.67 -12.91 18.30
C THR A 85 -31.03 -13.27 19.74
N ASP A 86 -32.20 -12.82 20.22
CA ASP A 86 -32.92 -13.57 21.24
C ASP A 86 -33.15 -14.96 20.61
N LEU A 87 -32.26 -15.90 20.93
CA LEU A 87 -32.46 -17.31 20.71
C LEU A 87 -33.81 -17.62 21.36
N PHE A 88 -34.87 -17.66 20.54
CA PHE A 88 -36.15 -18.19 20.95
C PHE A 88 -35.85 -19.58 21.50
N VAL A 89 -35.81 -19.70 22.82
CA VAL A 89 -35.89 -21.00 23.47
C VAL A 89 -37.31 -21.45 23.14
N GLU A 90 -37.45 -22.22 22.06
CA GLU A 90 -38.72 -22.80 21.68
C GLU A 90 -39.25 -23.55 22.90
N ASP A 91 -40.36 -23.06 23.45
CA ASP A 91 -41.07 -23.78 24.50
C ASP A 91 -41.69 -25.03 23.87
N PHE A 92 -41.00 -26.15 24.06
CA PHE A 92 -41.44 -27.45 23.57
C PHE A 92 -42.69 -27.95 24.30
N SER A 93 -43.23 -27.26 25.30
CA SER A 93 -44.44 -27.67 26.04
C SER A 93 -45.58 -28.10 25.11
N SER A 94 -45.80 -27.35 24.03
CA SER A 94 -46.85 -27.56 23.03
C SER A 94 -46.62 -28.74 22.06
N TYR A 95 -45.43 -29.33 22.05
CA TYR A 95 -45.08 -30.39 21.10
C TYR A 95 -45.66 -31.74 21.53
N SER A 96 -46.05 -32.57 20.56
CA SER A 96 -46.48 -33.96 20.83
C SER A 96 -45.32 -34.78 21.40
N ASN A 97 -45.65 -35.83 22.15
CA ASN A 97 -44.65 -36.69 22.78
C ASN A 97 -43.75 -37.40 21.75
N GLU A 98 -44.27 -37.73 20.55
CA GLU A 98 -43.43 -38.33 19.50
C GLU A 98 -42.37 -37.32 19.02
N ARG A 99 -42.74 -36.05 18.87
CA ARG A 99 -41.84 -34.99 18.42
C ARG A 99 -40.81 -34.62 19.49
N LYS A 100 -41.20 -34.57 20.77
CA LYS A 100 -40.28 -34.37 21.92
C LYS A 100 -39.24 -35.47 22.00
N LYS A 101 -39.66 -36.73 21.83
CA LYS A 101 -38.77 -37.90 21.84
C LYS A 101 -37.77 -37.89 20.68
N ALA A 102 -38.21 -37.49 19.48
CA ALA A 102 -37.32 -37.36 18.32
C ALA A 102 -36.23 -36.28 18.51
N LEU A 103 -36.53 -35.25 19.31
CA LEU A 103 -35.60 -34.15 19.64
C LEU A 103 -34.79 -34.41 20.91
N GLY A 104 -34.99 -35.55 21.60
CA GLY A 104 -34.26 -35.89 22.82
C GLY A 104 -34.63 -35.07 24.06
N VAL A 105 -35.78 -34.40 24.05
CA VAL A 105 -36.30 -33.61 25.16
C VAL A 105 -37.25 -34.48 25.99
N GLU A 106 -37.07 -34.51 27.31
CA GLU A 106 -37.94 -35.28 28.20
C GLU A 106 -39.38 -34.78 28.14
N ALA A 107 -40.32 -35.67 27.84
CA ALA A 107 -41.74 -35.38 28.03
C ALA A 107 -42.03 -35.47 29.54
N GLN A 108 -42.73 -34.48 30.10
CA GLN A 108 -43.22 -34.57 31.48
C GLN A 108 -44.17 -35.77 31.59
N PRO A 109 -44.13 -36.51 32.72
CA PRO A 109 -44.91 -37.74 32.94
C PRO A 109 -46.43 -37.54 32.85
#